data_AF-A0A6B3FGK3-F1
#
_entry.id   AF-A0A6B3FGK3-F1
#
_cell.length_a   1.000
_cell.length_b   1.000
_cell.length_c   1.000
_cell.angle_alpha   90.00
_cell.angle_beta   90.00
_cell.angle_gamma   90.00
#
_symmetry.space_group_name_H-M   'P 1'
#
loop_
_entity.id
_entity.type
_entity.pdbx_description
1 polymer ?
#
loop_
_entity_poly.entity_id
_entity_poly.type
_entity_poly.pdbx_seq_one_letter_code
_entity_poly.pdbx_strand_id
1 'polypeptide(L)'
;ESARLHKITSGLLRIACDLGLQSVADGVDVPEQVLALRAMGCTHGQGMAFSGPLDEYRLRRALVRGEFPVPGIPSPRPVLAGGSIPLLTGSHTETPVPPT
;
A
#
# COMPACT_ATOMS: atom_id res chain seq x y z
N GLU A 1 -16.98 -9.96 -18.63
CA GLU A 1 -16.39 -9.05 -17.62
C GLU A 1 -14.88 -9.16 -17.38
N SER A 2 -14.41 -10.17 -16.64
CA SER A 2 -13.09 -10.11 -15.96
C SER A 2 -11.89 -9.93 -16.90
N ALA A 3 -11.86 -10.61 -18.04
CA ALA A 3 -10.76 -10.48 -19.00
C ALA A 3 -10.63 -9.08 -19.61
N ARG A 4 -11.75 -8.37 -19.82
CA ARG A 4 -11.74 -6.99 -20.32
C ARG A 4 -11.23 -6.03 -19.25
N LEU A 5 -11.73 -6.16 -18.02
CA LEU A 5 -11.28 -5.35 -16.89
C LEU A 5 -9.79 -5.55 -16.63
N HIS A 6 -9.32 -6.79 -16.61
CA HIS A 6 -7.90 -7.11 -16.46
C HIS A 6 -7.02 -6.43 -17.51
N LYS A 7 -7.43 -6.46 -18.79
CA LYS A 7 -6.70 -5.76 -19.87
C LYS A 7 -6.66 -4.26 -19.66
N ILE A 8 -7.79 -3.64 -19.30
CA ILE A 8 -7.86 -2.19 -19.03
C ILE A 8 -6.94 -1.82 -17.86
N THR A 9 -7.05 -2.53 -16.73
CA THR A 9 -6.22 -2.29 -15.54
C THR A 9 -4.73 -2.46 -15.85
N SER A 10 -4.34 -3.53 -16.56
CA SER A 10 -2.95 -3.76 -16.94
C SER A 10 -2.39 -2.67 -17.86
N GLY A 11 -3.19 -2.17 -18.81
CA GLY A 11 -2.82 -1.06 -19.68
C GLY A 11 -2.61 0.24 -18.90
N LEU A 12 -3.53 0.56 -17.98
CA LEU A 12 -3.43 1.76 -17.15
C LEU A 12 -2.20 1.73 -16.24
N LEU A 13 -1.94 0.61 -15.57
CA LEU A 13 -0.78 0.44 -14.69
C LEU A 13 0.54 0.58 -15.48
N ARG A 14 0.57 0.08 -16.72
CA ARG A 14 1.74 0.26 -17.60
C ARG A 14 1.96 1.71 -17.98
N ILE A 15 0.92 2.43 -18.38
CA ILE A 15 1.02 3.87 -18.68
C ILE A 15 1.52 4.65 -17.46
N ALA A 16 0.99 4.36 -16.27
CA ALA A 16 1.45 5.02 -15.05
C ALA A 16 2.94 4.73 -14.77
N CYS A 17 3.39 3.49 -14.96
CA CYS A 17 4.79 3.11 -14.84
C CYS A 17 5.68 3.87 -15.83
N ASP A 18 5.29 3.92 -17.10
CA ASP A 18 6.03 4.61 -18.17
C ASP A 18 6.16 6.11 -17.90
N LEU A 19 5.18 6.71 -17.21
CA LEU A 19 5.18 8.11 -16.78
C LEU A 19 5.86 8.34 -15.42
N GLY A 20 6.34 7.30 -14.74
CA GLY A 20 6.92 7.41 -13.39
C GLY A 20 5.91 7.77 -12.31
N LEU A 21 4.61 7.50 -12.54
CA LEU A 21 3.53 7.79 -11.61
C LEU A 21 3.32 6.63 -10.62
N GLN A 22 3.05 6.97 -9.37
CA GLN A 22 2.60 6.01 -8.38
C GLN A 22 1.10 5.75 -8.55
N SER A 23 0.71 4.48 -8.53
CA SER A 23 -0.68 4.04 -8.65
C SER A 23 -1.16 3.37 -7.38
N VAL A 24 -2.38 3.69 -6.96
CA VAL A 24 -3.09 3.04 -5.84
C VAL A 24 -4.34 2.36 -6.37
N ALA A 25 -4.50 1.06 -6.12
CA ALA A 25 -5.72 0.34 -6.39
C ALA A 25 -6.70 0.47 -5.22
N ASP A 26 -7.87 1.07 -5.46
CA ASP A 26 -8.95 1.17 -4.48
C ASP A 26 -9.96 0.02 -4.64
N GLY A 27 -10.62 -0.38 -3.55
CA GLY A 27 -11.61 -1.46 -3.53
C GLY A 27 -11.02 -2.86 -3.63
N VAL A 28 -9.85 -3.09 -3.02
CA VAL A 28 -9.19 -4.40 -3.00
C VAL A 28 -9.65 -5.18 -1.77
N ASP A 29 -10.64 -6.05 -1.95
CA ASP A 29 -11.39 -6.68 -0.85
C ASP A 29 -11.01 -8.13 -0.59
N VAL A 30 -10.45 -8.83 -1.59
CA VAL A 30 -10.01 -10.22 -1.46
C VAL A 30 -8.53 -10.42 -1.81
N PRO A 31 -7.82 -11.39 -1.19
CA PRO A 31 -6.40 -11.62 -1.45
C PRO A 31 -6.02 -11.89 -2.90
N GLU A 32 -6.91 -12.54 -3.66
CA GLU A 32 -6.69 -12.86 -5.07
C GLU A 32 -6.58 -11.59 -5.92
N GLN A 33 -7.29 -10.52 -5.55
CA GLN A 33 -7.17 -9.21 -6.21
C GLN A 33 -5.81 -8.58 -5.92
N VAL A 34 -5.31 -8.66 -4.68
CA VAL A 34 -3.98 -8.16 -4.31
C VAL A 34 -2.90 -8.87 -5.14
N LEU A 35 -2.99 -10.19 -5.28
CA LEU A 35 -2.05 -10.97 -6.09
C LEU A 35 -2.08 -10.55 -7.56
N ALA A 36 -3.29 -10.40 -8.15
CA ALA A 36 -3.44 -9.98 -9.54
C ALA A 36 -2.88 -8.56 -9.77
N LEU A 37 -3.21 -7.61 -8.90
CA LEU A 37 -2.74 -6.23 -8.97
C LEU A 37 -1.21 -6.13 -8.82
N ARG A 38 -0.64 -6.89 -7.87
CA ARG A 38 0.81 -6.99 -7.69
C ARG A 38 1.49 -7.57 -8.93
N ALA A 39 0.93 -8.62 -9.53
CA ALA A 39 1.46 -9.22 -10.76
C ALA A 39 1.41 -8.24 -11.96
N MET A 40 0.46 -7.31 -11.97
CA MET A 40 0.36 -6.24 -12.97
C MET A 40 1.27 -5.03 -12.67
N GLY A 41 2.04 -5.05 -11.57
CA GLY A 41 2.97 -3.98 -11.20
C GLY A 41 2.39 -2.88 -10.31
N CYS A 42 1.17 -3.05 -9.79
CA CYS A 42 0.63 -2.13 -8.79
C CYS A 42 1.30 -2.35 -7.43
N THR A 43 1.81 -1.29 -6.84
CA THR A 43 2.58 -1.33 -5.58
C THR A 43 1.77 -0.92 -4.35
N HIS A 44 0.64 -0.21 -4.54
CA HIS A 44 -0.19 0.30 -3.45
C HIS A 44 -1.65 -0.14 -3.65
N GLY A 45 -2.31 -0.51 -2.56
CA GLY A 45 -3.72 -0.89 -2.58
C GLY A 45 -4.43 -0.57 -1.27
N GLN A 46 -5.74 -0.38 -1.35
CA GLN A 46 -6.63 -0.14 -0.22
C GLN A 46 -7.92 -0.93 -0.40
N GLY A 47 -8.50 -1.41 0.71
CA GLY A 47 -9.73 -2.20 0.73
C GLY A 47 -9.72 -3.28 1.81
N MET A 48 -10.79 -4.06 1.85
CA MET A 48 -11.05 -5.02 2.92
C MET A 48 -10.03 -6.16 3.01
N ALA A 49 -9.27 -6.42 1.93
CA ALA A 49 -8.18 -7.40 1.94
C ALA A 49 -7.05 -7.02 2.91
N PHE A 50 -6.92 -5.72 3.22
CA PHE A 50 -5.92 -5.19 4.14
C PHE A 50 -6.53 -4.89 5.51
N SER A 51 -7.58 -4.05 5.52
CA SER A 51 -8.26 -3.61 6.74
C SER A 51 -9.62 -3.03 6.40
N GLY A 52 -10.59 -3.23 7.30
CA GLY A 52 -11.79 -2.42 7.32
C GLY A 52 -11.57 -1.02 7.92
N PRO A 53 -12.63 -0.21 8.04
CA PRO A 53 -12.59 1.07 8.73
C PRO A 53 -12.03 0.94 10.16
N LEU A 54 -11.11 1.84 10.51
CA LEU A 54 -10.46 1.86 11.82
C LEU A 54 -10.88 3.09 12.60
N ASP A 55 -11.22 2.90 13.87
CA ASP A 55 -11.30 4.00 14.84
C ASP A 55 -9.90 4.53 15.19
N GLU A 56 -9.83 5.67 15.89
CA GLU A 56 -8.56 6.30 16.25
C GLU A 56 -7.60 5.34 16.96
N TYR A 57 -8.10 4.58 17.93
CA TYR A 57 -7.28 3.67 18.72
C TYR A 57 -6.69 2.55 17.87
N ARG A 58 -7.52 1.94 17.00
CA ARG A 58 -7.09 0.90 16.07
C ARG A 58 -6.15 1.43 15.00
N LEU A 59 -6.37 2.66 14.52
CA LEU A 59 -5.49 3.32 13.57
C LEU A 59 -4.10 3.56 14.17
N ARG A 60 -4.03 4.15 15.39
CA ARG A 60 -2.76 4.36 16.10
C ARG A 60 -1.99 3.05 16.26
N ARG A 61 -2.68 1.98 16.68
CA ARG A 61 -2.09 0.64 16.81
C ARG A 61 -1.57 0.10 15.48
N ALA A 62 -2.32 0.28 14.39
CA ALA A 62 -1.93 -0.18 13.07
C ALA A 62 -0.71 0.58 12.52
N LEU A 63 -0.66 1.90 12.72
CA LEU A 63 0.48 2.74 12.34
C LEU A 63 1.76 2.35 13.10
N VAL A 64 1.66 1.99 14.39
CA VAL A 64 2.80 1.48 15.17
C VAL A 64 3.27 0.12 14.67
N ARG A 65 2.34 -0.76 14.26
CA ARG A 65 2.68 -2.08 13.70
C ARG A 65 3.35 -1.96 12.33
N GLY A 66 2.92 -1.01 11.49
CA GLY A 66 3.49 -0.75 10.16
C GLY A 66 3.18 -1.81 9.09
N GLU A 67 2.43 -2.85 9.42
CA GLU A 67 2.13 -3.96 8.50
C GLU A 67 0.63 -4.25 8.45
N PHE A 68 0.12 -4.68 7.29
CA PHE A 68 -1.24 -5.21 7.13
C PHE A 68 -1.17 -6.59 6.48
N PRO A 69 -1.32 -7.68 7.27
CA PRO A 69 -1.21 -9.02 6.73
C PRO A 69 -2.41 -9.32 5.84
N VAL A 70 -2.14 -9.65 4.58
CA VAL A 70 -3.15 -10.15 3.64
C VAL A 70 -3.13 -11.68 3.71
N PRO A 71 -4.25 -12.35 4.03
CA PRO A 71 -4.33 -13.80 4.06
C PRO A 71 -3.86 -14.44 2.74
N GLY A 72 -3.07 -15.52 2.79
CA GLY A 72 -2.61 -16.23 1.59
C GLY A 72 -1.46 -15.57 0.83
N ILE A 73 -1.03 -14.37 1.23
CA ILE A 73 0.20 -13.75 0.73
C ILE A 73 1.28 -13.93 1.79
N PRO A 74 2.35 -14.71 1.53
CA PRO A 74 3.46 -14.76 2.46
C PRO A 74 3.99 -13.33 2.61
N SER A 75 4.07 -12.86 3.86
CA SER A 75 4.81 -11.63 4.15
C SER A 75 6.20 -11.82 3.54
N PRO A 76 6.73 -10.83 2.80
CA PRO A 76 8.12 -10.91 2.39
C PRO A 76 8.91 -11.13 3.67
N ARG A 77 9.57 -12.29 3.80
CA ARG A 77 10.53 -12.48 4.88
C ARG A 77 11.50 -11.32 4.76
N PRO A 78 11.77 -10.56 5.85
CA PRO A 78 12.83 -9.58 5.79
C PRO A 78 14.10 -10.35 5.45
N VAL A 79 14.55 -10.21 4.19
CA VAL A 79 15.89 -10.62 3.82
C VAL A 79 16.75 -9.63 4.59
N LEU A 80 17.37 -10.08 5.69
CA LEU A 80 18.45 -9.37 6.36
C LEU A 80 19.64 -9.31 5.38
N ALA A 81 19.51 -8.53 4.32
CA ALA A 81 20.63 -8.04 3.54
C ALA A 81 21.26 -6.98 4.43
N GLY A 82 22.42 -7.31 5.02
CA GLY A 82 23.18 -6.41 5.87
C GLY A 82 23.33 -5.05 5.20
N GLY A 83 22.71 -4.04 5.80
CA GLY A 83 22.59 -2.70 5.25
C GLY A 83 21.41 -2.01 5.89
N SER A 84 21.66 -1.38 7.04
CA SER A 84 20.71 -0.46 7.69
C SER A 84 20.19 0.54 6.66
N ILE A 85 18.94 0.38 6.22
CA ILE A 85 18.22 1.47 5.56
C ILE A 85 18.00 2.51 6.66
N PRO A 86 18.53 3.73 6.57
CA PRO A 86 18.16 4.77 7.53
C PRO A 86 16.66 4.95 7.40
N LEU A 87 15.94 4.72 8.51
CA LEU A 87 14.60 5.26 8.68
C LEU A 87 14.70 6.73 8.25
N LEU A 88 14.00 7.10 7.19
CA LEU A 88 13.65 8.50 6.95
C LEU A 88 12.65 8.85 8.05
N THR A 89 13.15 9.09 9.26
CA THR A 89 12.46 9.79 10.33
C THR A 89 12.42 11.27 9.94
N GLY A 90 11.62 11.56 8.91
CA GLY A 90 11.20 12.92 8.62
C GLY A 90 10.22 13.33 9.70
N SER A 91 10.75 13.88 10.80
CA SER A 91 9.96 14.61 11.79
C SER A 91 9.22 15.73 11.05
N HIS A 92 7.90 15.64 10.93
CA HIS A 92 7.08 16.79 10.56
C HIS A 92 7.24 17.82 11.68
N THR A 93 8.19 18.74 11.54
CA THR A 93 8.23 19.95 12.34
C THR A 93 7.09 20.83 11.86
N GLU A 94 5.92 20.68 12.50
CA GLU A 94 4.85 21.67 12.39
C GLU A 94 5.41 23.06 12.73
N THR A 95 5.09 24.04 11.88
CA THR A 95 5.37 25.45 12.13
C THR A 95 4.62 25.89 13.41
N PRO A 96 5.28 26.46 14.43
CA PRO A 96 4.60 26.92 15.63
C PRO A 96 3.65 28.08 15.30
N VAL A 97 2.38 27.96 15.68
CA VAL A 97 1.41 29.07 15.61
C VAL A 97 1.55 29.89 16.90
N PRO A 98 1.83 31.21 16.84
CA PRO A 98 1.90 32.04 18.03
C PRO A 98 0.49 32.22 18.66
N PRO A 99 0.38 32.25 20.00
CA PRO A 99 -0.90 32.51 20.65
C PRO A 99 -1.31 33.98 20.44
N THR A 100 -2.57 34.19 20.05
CA THR A 100 -3.28 35.47 20.21
C THR A 100 -4.00 35.50 21.55
#